data_AF-X1RA61-F1
#
_entry.id   AF-X1RA61-F1
#
_cell.length_a   1.000
_cell.length_b   1.000
_cell.length_c   1.000
_cell.angle_alpha   90.00
_cell.angle_beta   90.00
_cell.angle_gamma   90.00
#
_symmetry.space_group_name_H-M   'P 1'
#
loop_
_entity.id
_entity.type
_entity.pdbx_description
1 polymer ?
#
loop_
_entity_poly.entity_id
_entity_poly.type
_entity_poly.pdbx_seq_one_letter_code
_entity_poly.pdbx_strand_id
1 'polypeptide(L)' 'MSFDVKARIQELEGKIVAVCVTCPHARFVTGRFECDRKRSECHSKRVRRWLAEIKKLEEVNGTGKSSKDS' A
#
# COMPACT_ATOMS: atom_id res chain seq x y z
N MET A 1 13.55 11.73 -9.60
CA MET A 1 12.16 11.23 -9.59
C MET A 1 11.89 10.12 -8.56
N SER A 2 12.89 9.62 -7.82
CA SER A 2 12.70 8.58 -6.78
C SER A 2 12.16 9.12 -5.44
N PHE A 3 12.41 10.40 -5.12
CA PHE A 3 11.83 11.06 -3.94
C PHE A 3 10.31 11.19 -4.06
N ASP A 4 9.80 11.54 -5.24
CA ASP A 4 8.36 11.69 -5.51
C ASP A 4 7.59 10.37 -5.33
N VAL A 5 8.20 9.25 -5.76
CA VAL A 5 7.59 7.92 -5.62
C VAL A 5 7.47 7.51 -4.15
N LYS A 6 8.51 7.72 -3.34
CA LYS A 6 8.47 7.41 -1.90
C LYS A 6 7.41 8.24 -1.17
N ALA A 7 7.37 9.55 -1.42
CA ALA A 7 6.37 10.44 -0.83
C ALA A 7 4.94 10.01 -1.21
N ARG A 8 4.73 9.63 -2.48
CA ARG A 8 3.44 9.15 -2.96
C ARG A 8 3.02 7.83 -2.32
N ILE A 9 3.93 6.88 -2.16
CA ILE A 9 3.65 5.62 -1.46
C ILE A 9 3.24 5.90 -0.02
N GLN A 10 3.99 6.73 0.72
CA GLN A 10 3.64 7.11 2.09
C GLN A 10 2.27 7.81 2.19
N GLU A 11 1.94 8.69 1.24
CA GLU A 11 0.62 9.33 1.16
C GLU A 11 -0.50 8.29 1.01
N LEU A 12 -0.32 7.31 0.13
CA LEU A 12 -1.30 6.24 -0.11
C LEU A 12 -1.42 5.31 1.10
N GLU A 13 -0.31 4.97 1.76
CA GLU A 13 -0.31 4.19 3.00
C GLU A 13 -1.07 4.92 4.11
N GLY A 14 -0.85 6.22 4.29
CA GLY A 14 -1.58 7.04 5.26
C GLY A 14 -3.09 7.04 5.00
N LYS A 15 -3.52 7.16 3.73
CA LYS A 15 -4.94 7.06 3.34
C LYS A 15 -5.53 5.69 3.63
N ILE A 16 -4.78 4.62 3.39
CA ILE A 16 -5.21 3.25 3.70
C ILE A 16 -5.39 3.09 5.20
N VAL A 17 -4.41 3.51 6.01
CA VAL A 17 -4.48 3.44 7.47
C VAL A 17 -5.69 4.20 8.00
N ALA A 18 -5.93 5.43 7.53
CA ALA A 18 -7.09 6.22 7.96
C ALA A 18 -8.42 5.50 7.73
N VAL A 19 -8.58 4.78 6.61
CA VAL A 19 -9.76 3.96 6.33
C VAL A 19 -9.80 2.69 7.18
N CYS A 20 -8.66 2.04 7.36
CA CYS A 20 -8.56 0.79 8.11
C CYS A 20 -8.81 1.00 9.62
N VAL A 21 -8.42 2.13 10.20
CA VAL A 21 -8.67 2.43 11.62
C VAL A 21 -10.17 2.50 11.94
N THR A 22 -10.99 2.93 10.98
CA THR A 22 -12.46 3.02 11.13
C THR A 22 -13.20 1.78 10.63
N CYS A 23 -12.48 0.75 10.19
CA CYS A 23 -13.06 -0.44 9.58
C CYS A 23 -13.55 -1.40 10.67
N PRO A 24 -14.82 -1.85 10.65
CA PRO A 24 -15.33 -2.80 11.64
C PRO A 24 -14.67 -4.19 11.57
N HIS A 25 -13.98 -4.48 10.46
CA HIS A 25 -13.23 -5.71 10.23
C HIS A 25 -11.73 -5.58 10.58
N ALA A 26 -11.26 -4.37 10.91
CA ALA A 26 -9.89 -4.18 11.35
C ALA A 26 -9.81 -4.34 12.87
N ARG A 27 -8.78 -5.04 13.33
CA ARG A 27 -8.46 -5.25 14.74
C ARG A 27 -7.06 -4.73 15.03
N PHE A 28 -6.86 -4.13 16.20
CA PHE A 28 -5.54 -3.73 16.65
C PHE A 28 -4.87 -4.90 17.36
N VAL A 29 -3.79 -5.44 16.79
CA VAL A 29 -3.04 -6.58 17.31
C VAL A 29 -1.58 -6.15 17.46
N THR A 30 -1.03 -6.33 18.67
CA THR A 30 0.40 -6.10 18.98
C THR A 30 0.99 -4.80 18.43
N GLY A 31 0.24 -3.69 18.55
CA GLY A 31 0.70 -2.36 18.13
C GLY A 31 0.42 -2.02 16.66
N ARG A 32 -0.30 -2.87 15.92
CA ARG A 32 -0.59 -2.67 14.49
C ARG A 32 -2.06 -2.95 14.16
N PHE A 33 -2.62 -2.20 13.22
CA PHE A 33 -3.94 -2.51 12.67
C PHE A 33 -3.83 -3.64 11.65
N GLU A 34 -4.50 -4.75 11.93
CA GLU A 34 -4.64 -5.88 11.03
C GLU A 34 -6.07 -5.95 10.50
N CYS A 35 -6.22 -6.11 9.19
CA CYS A 35 -7.50 -6.49 8.62
C CYS A 35 -7.53 -8.02 8.52
N ASP A 36 -8.60 -8.63 9.03
CA ASP A 36 -8.88 -10.06 8.91
C ASP A 36 -9.07 -10.54 7.45
N ARG A 37 -9.39 -9.61 6.54
CA ARG A 37 -9.55 -9.85 5.11
C ARG A 37 -8.23 -9.71 4.36
N LYS A 38 -8.03 -10.59 3.38
CA LYS A 38 -6.98 -10.40 2.39
C LYS A 38 -7.18 -9.05 1.69
N ARG A 39 -6.08 -8.39 1.32
CA ARG A 39 -6.10 -7.11 0.59
C ARG A 39 -6.96 -7.15 -0.67
N SER A 40 -6.99 -8.28 -1.39
CA SER A 40 -7.84 -8.52 -2.57
C SER A 40 -9.34 -8.57 -2.26
N GLU A 41 -9.70 -8.92 -1.02
CA GLU A 41 -11.06 -9.07 -0.51
C GLU A 41 -11.52 -7.84 0.29
N CYS A 42 -10.72 -6.78 0.33
CA CYS A 42 -11.10 -5.54 1.00
C CYS A 42 -12.38 -4.97 0.38
N HIS A 43 -13.41 -4.76 1.22
CA HIS A 43 -14.69 -4.22 0.79
C HIS A 43 -14.56 -2.77 0.27
N SER A 44 -13.56 -2.02 0.72
CA SER A 44 -13.28 -0.67 0.23
C SER A 44 -12.64 -0.71 -1.17
N LYS A 45 -13.41 -0.28 -2.17
CA LYS A 45 -12.91 -0.07 -3.55
C LYS A 45 -11.74 0.91 -3.60
N ARG A 46 -11.72 1.93 -2.72
CA ARG A 46 -10.63 2.92 -2.64
C ARG A 46 -9.32 2.29 -2.18
N VAL A 47 -9.36 1.52 -1.10
CA VAL A 47 -8.18 0.80 -0.57
C VAL A 47 -7.61 -0.14 -1.63
N ARG A 48 -8.46 -0.90 -2.33
CA ARG A 48 -7.99 -1.77 -3.43
C ARG A 48 -7.29 -1.00 -4.55
N ARG A 49 -7.80 0.17 -4.94
CA ARG A 49 -7.16 1.03 -5.95
C ARG A 49 -5.81 1.56 -5.48
N TRP A 50 -5.73 2.07 -4.25
CA TRP A 50 -4.48 2.58 -3.68
C TRP A 50 -3.41 1.50 -3.52
N LEU A 51 -3.81 0.29 -3.12
CA LEU A 51 -2.90 -0.86 -3.07
C LEU A 51 -2.35 -1.24 -4.45
N ALA A 52 -3.19 -1.18 -5.49
CA ALA A 52 -2.74 -1.41 -6.87
C ALA A 52 -1.80 -0.28 -7.35
N GLU A 53 -2.04 0.96 -6.94
CA GLU A 53 -1.19 2.12 -7.25
C GLU A 53 0.18 2.00 -6.57
N ILE A 54 0.22 1.65 -5.28
CA ILE A 54 1.48 1.37 -4.56
C ILE A 54 2.28 0.29 -5.29
N LYS A 55 1.65 -0.84 -5.65
CA LYS A 55 2.34 -1.93 -6.36
C LYS A 55 2.98 -1.44 -7.67
N LYS A 56 2.25 -0.64 -8.46
CA LYS A 56 2.79 -0.07 -9.71
C LYS A 56 3.95 0.89 -9.45
N LEU A 57 3.86 1.71 -8.41
CA LEU A 57 4.91 2.65 -8.02
C LEU A 57 6.17 1.90 -7.54
N GLU A 58 6.00 0.82 -6.79
CA GLU A 58 7.09 -0.07 -6.38
C GLU A 58 7.74 -0.78 -7.57
N GLU A 59 6.94 -1.26 -8.54
CA GLU A 59 7.44 -1.85 -9.79
C GLU A 59 8.28 -0.84 -10.58
N VAL A 60 7.77 0.38 -10.80
CA VAL A 60 8.47 1.46 -11.51
C VAL A 60 9.77 1.87 -10.80
N ASN A 61 9.76 1.91 -9.46
CA ASN A 61 10.94 2.24 -8.66
C ASN A 61 11.95 1.07 -8.57
N GLY A 62 11.48 -0.17 -8.62
CA GLY A 62 12.29 -1.39 -8.65
C GLY A 62 12.94 -1.66 -10.00
N THR A 63 12.30 -1.26 -11.11
CA THR A 63 12.85 -1.38 -12.47
C THR A 63 14.06 -0.47 -12.75
N GLY A 64 14.45 0.40 -11.82
CA GLY A 64 15.69 1.19 -11.92
C GLY A 64 16.98 0.42 -11.55
N LYS A 65 16.87 -0.84 -11.13
CA LYS A 65 18.02 -1.64 -10.64
C LYS A 65 17.96 -3.09 -11.13
N SER A 66 17.75 -3.29 -12.43
CA SER A 66 17.99 -4.60 -13.09
C SER A 66 18.38 -4.34 -14.54
N SER A 67 19.55 -3.75 -14.73
CA SER A 67 20.29 -3.79 -16.00
C SER A 67 21.77 -3.75 -15.68
N LYS A 68 22.28 -4.83 -15.08
CA LYS A 68 23.69 -5.18 -15.21
C LYS A 68 23.89 -6.67 -14.93
N ASP A 69 24.63 -7.29 -15.85
CA ASP A 69 25.24 -8.62 -15.82
C ASP A 69 24.31 -9.80 -16.15
N SER A 70 24.59 -10.63 -17.17
CA SER A 70 25.77 -10.79 -18.05
C SER A 70 25.35 -11.41 -19.39
#